data_AF-A0A968SGA6-F1
#
_entry.id   AF-A0A968SGA6-F1
#
_cell.length_a   1.000
_cell.length_b   1.000
_cell.length_c   1.000
_cell.angle_alpha   90.00
_cell.angle_beta   90.00
_cell.angle_gamma   90.00
#
_symmetry.space_group_name_H-M   'P 1'
#
loop_
_entity.id
_entity.type
_entity.pdbx_description
1 polymer ?
#
loop_
_entity_poly.entity_id
_entity_poly.type
_entity_poly.pdbx_seq_one_letter_code
_entity_poly.pdbx_strand_id
1 'polypeptide(L)' 'MKAFIKDKKIYLTDPLPENLEDGDEVEISIVQIKKKNYPFPTFILGIKDEYLNREHIYESDSHLS' A
#
# COMPACT_ATOMS: atom_id res chain seq x y z
N MET A 1 -3.20 0.39 -11.39
CA MET A 1 -1.74 0.50 -11.49
C MET A 1 -1.24 1.53 -10.49
N LYS A 2 -0.36 1.10 -9.60
CA LYS A 2 0.45 1.97 -8.74
C LYS A 2 1.75 2.30 -9.46
N ALA A 3 2.20 3.53 -9.28
CA ALA A 3 3.41 4.04 -9.87
C ALA A 3 4.07 5.06 -8.94
N PHE A 4 5.37 5.29 -9.11
CA PHE A 4 6.07 6.40 -8.48
C PHE A 4 6.85 7.20 -9.50
N ILE A 5 7.03 8.49 -9.20
CA ILE A 5 7.75 9.42 -10.07
C ILE A 5 9.14 9.64 -9.47
N LYS A 6 10.18 9.44 -10.29
CA LYS A 6 11.57 9.74 -9.94
C LYS A 6 12.27 10.34 -11.13
N ASP A 7 12.94 11.48 -10.96
CA ASP A 7 13.75 12.15 -12.01
C ASP A 7 13.00 12.36 -13.34
N LYS A 8 11.73 12.79 -13.27
CA LYS A 8 10.81 12.97 -14.41
C LYS A 8 10.48 11.68 -15.18
N LYS A 9 10.78 10.52 -14.62
CA LYS A 9 10.37 9.20 -15.13
C LYS A 9 9.29 8.61 -14.24
N ILE A 10 8.37 7.88 -14.85
CA ILE A 10 7.29 7.16 -14.17
C ILE A 10 7.69 5.70 -14.12
N TYR A 11 7.72 5.14 -12.92
CA TYR A 11 8.03 3.74 -12.66
C TYR A 11 6.76 3.04 -12.20
N LEU A 12 6.28 2.11 -13.00
CA LEU A 12 5.15 1.25 -12.63
C LEU A 12 5.64 0.20 -11.63
N THR A 13 4.90 0.00 -10.54
CA THR A 13 5.16 -1.09 -9.58
C THR A 13 4.33 -2.34 -9.88
N ASP A 14 3.23 -2.15 -10.61
CA ASP A 14 2.37 -3.23 -11.06
C ASP A 14 2.70 -3.57 -12.54
N PRO A 15 2.48 -4.82 -12.98
CA PRO A 15 2.69 -5.19 -14.38
C PRO A 15 1.81 -4.39 -15.34
N LEU A 16 2.33 -4.16 -16.54
CA LEU A 16 1.59 -3.54 -17.64
C LEU A 16 0.45 -4.48 -18.10
N PRO A 17 -0.71 -3.92 -18.49
CA PRO A 17 -1.71 -4.66 -19.26
C PRO A 17 -1.09 -5.30 -20.51
N GLU A 18 -1.47 -6.54 -20.83
CA GLU A 18 -0.90 -7.32 -21.96
C GLU A 18 -1.20 -6.74 -23.35
N ASN A 19 -2.07 -5.74 -23.41
CA ASN A 19 -2.62 -5.12 -24.60
C ASN A 19 -2.01 -3.76 -24.91
N LEU A 20 -0.80 -3.48 -24.39
CA LEU A 20 -0.01 -2.29 -24.72
C LEU A 20 1.21 -2.69 -25.53
N GLU A 21 1.45 -1.98 -26.62
CA GLU A 21 2.60 -2.17 -27.50
C GLU A 21 3.56 -0.98 -27.44
N ASP A 22 4.82 -1.22 -27.82
CA ASP A 22 5.80 -0.15 -27.93
C ASP A 22 5.40 0.84 -29.04
N GLY A 23 5.23 2.11 -28.66
CA GLY A 23 4.81 3.17 -29.57
C GLY A 23 3.37 3.64 -29.36
N ASP A 24 2.60 2.98 -28.50
CA ASP A 24 1.26 3.42 -28.13
C ASP A 24 1.28 4.76 -27.37
N GLU A 25 0.36 5.65 -27.76
CA GLU A 25 0.07 6.84 -26.97
C GLU A 25 -0.77 6.45 -25.74
N VAL A 26 -0.25 6.79 -24.56
CA VAL A 26 -0.91 6.49 -23.29
C VAL A 26 -1.22 7.77 -22.53
N GLU A 27 -2.46 7.89 -22.04
CA GLU A 27 -2.86 8.98 -21.16
C GLU A 27 -2.55 8.61 -19.70
N ILE A 28 -1.79 9.47 -19.02
CA ILE A 28 -1.44 9.26 -17.61
C ILE A 28 -2.06 10.37 -16.76
N SER A 29 -3.03 9.99 -15.93
CA SER A 29 -3.62 10.86 -14.91
C SER A 29 -2.92 10.68 -13.56
N ILE A 30 -2.19 11.70 -13.11
CA ILE A 30 -1.48 11.68 -11.81
C ILE A 30 -2.39 12.26 -10.73
N VAL A 31 -2.88 11.41 -9.82
CA VAL A 31 -3.63 11.85 -8.63
C VAL A 31 -2.68 11.93 -7.43
N GLN A 32 -2.42 13.14 -6.95
CA GLN A 32 -1.60 13.33 -5.74
C GLN A 32 -2.39 12.89 -4.49
N ILE A 33 -2.01 11.75 -3.91
CA ILE A 33 -2.50 11.34 -2.60
C ILE A 33 -1.80 12.20 -1.55
N LYS A 34 -2.48 13.21 -1.02
CA LYS A 34 -1.97 14.06 0.07
C LYS A 34 -1.77 13.20 1.31
N LYS A 35 -0.52 12.84 1.60
CA LYS A 35 -0.15 12.32 2.93
C LYS A 35 -0.27 13.46 3.94
N LYS A 36 -0.92 13.20 5.08
CA LYS A 36 -0.98 14.17 6.18
C LYS A 36 0.44 14.43 6.66
N ASN A 37 0.84 15.71 6.65
CA ASN A 37 2.15 16.13 7.13
C ASN A 37 2.05 16.37 8.64
N TYR A 38 2.50 15.41 9.44
CA TYR A 38 2.54 15.53 10.89
C TYR A 38 3.90 16.08 11.34
N PRO A 39 3.96 16.97 12.35
CA PRO A 39 5.22 17.53 12.84
C PRO A 39 6.05 16.54 13.67
N PHE A 40 5.59 15.29 13.79
CA PHE A 40 6.22 14.22 14.57
C PHE A 40 6.23 12.92 13.74
N PRO A 41 7.16 11.98 14.02
CA PRO A 41 7.18 10.68 13.39
C PRO A 41 5.87 9.92 13.62
N THR A 42 5.24 9.47 12.55
CA THR A 42 4.05 8.59 12.64
C THR A 42 4.43 7.16 12.29
N PHE A 43 3.89 6.21 13.03
CA PHE A 43 3.96 4.79 12.72
C PHE A 43 2.63 4.32 12.09
N ILE A 44 2.72 3.38 11.16
CA ILE A 44 1.55 2.76 10.56
C ILE A 44 1.00 1.77 11.58
N LEU A 45 -0.13 2.11 12.19
CA LEU A 45 -0.91 1.17 12.97
C LEU A 45 -1.72 0.30 12.00
N GLY A 46 -1.25 -0.93 11.77
CA GLY A 46 -2.00 -1.98 11.10
C GLY A 46 -2.46 -3.01 12.14
N ILE A 47 -3.72 -3.41 12.08
CA ILE A 47 -4.19 -4.61 12.78
C ILE A 47 -3.82 -5.78 11.87
N LYS A 48 -3.06 -6.76 12.36
CA LYS A 48 -2.84 -7.98 11.59
C LYS A 48 -4.17 -8.73 11.50
N ASP A 49 -4.42 -9.40 10.39
CA ASP A 49 -5.71 -10.05 10.13
C ASP A 49 -6.10 -11.07 11.21
N GLU A 50 -5.11 -11.75 11.80
CA GLU A 50 -5.26 -12.68 12.92
C GLU A 50 -5.87 -12.05 14.19
N TYR A 51 -5.77 -10.73 14.34
CA TYR A 51 -6.31 -9.96 15.47
C TYR A 51 -7.55 -9.13 15.10
N LEU A 52 -8.14 -9.33 13.91
CA LEU A 52 -9.47 -8.77 13.61
C LEU A 52 -10.57 -9.43 14.45
N ASN A 53 -10.40 -10.72 14.75
CA ASN A 53 -11.32 -11.48 15.58
C ASN A 53 -11.03 -11.20 17.05
N ARG A 54 -11.94 -10.46 17.71
CA ARG A 54 -11.80 -10.06 19.12
C ARG A 54 -11.55 -11.22 20.08
N GLU A 55 -12.07 -12.40 19.76
CA GLU A 55 -11.92 -13.61 20.58
C GLU A 55 -10.45 -13.98 20.77
N HIS A 56 -9.63 -13.86 19.72
CA HIS A 56 -8.21 -14.18 19.75
C HIS A 56 -7.35 -13.18 20.56
N ILE A 57 -7.87 -11.97 20.81
CA ILE A 57 -7.21 -10.96 21.64
C ILE A 57 -7.34 -11.28 23.14
N TYR A 58 -8.42 -11.95 23.52
CA TYR A 58 -8.75 -12.27 24.91
C TYR A 58 -8.58 -13.74 25.26
N GLU A 59 -8.13 -14.58 24.32
CA GLU A 59 -7.68 -15.94 24.64
C GLU A 59 -6.49 -15.85 25.58
N SER A 60 -6.72 -16.21 26.85
CA SER A 60 -5.66 -16.40 27.81
C SER A 60 -4.77 -17.52 27.33
N ASP A 61 -3.45 -17.29 27.23
CA ASP A 61 -2.46 -18.33 26.98
C ASP A 61 -2.65 -19.46 28.00
N SER A 62 -3.40 -20.51 27.64
CA SER A 62 -3.67 -21.67 28.49
C SER A 62 -2.49 -22.64 28.47
N HIS A 63 -1.27 -22.11 28.62
CA HIS A 63 -0.03 -22.86 28.76
C HIS A 63 0.61 -22.63 30.13
N LEU A 64 -0.23 -22.53 31.16
CA LEU A 64 0.16 -22.73 32.55
C LEU A 64 -0.61 -23.92 33.10
N SER A 65 -0.11 -25.12 32.77
CA SER A 65 -0.48 -26.40 33.37
C SER A 65 0.78 -27.08 33.87
#